data_AF-A0A4Q7XEQ0-F1
#
_entry.id   AF-A0A4Q7XEQ0-F1
#
_cell.length_a   1.000
_cell.length_b   1.000
_cell.length_c   1.000
_cell.angle_alpha   90.00
_cell.angle_beta   90.00
_cell.angle_gamma   90.00
#
_symmetry.space_group_name_H-M   'P 1'
#
loop_
_entity.id
_entity.type
_entity.pdbx_description
1 polymer ?
#
loop_
_entity_poly.entity_id
_entity_poly.type
_entity_poly.pdbx_seq_one_letter_code
_entity_poly.pdbx_strand_id
1 'polypeptide(L)'
;MRDHTVVVGFGTKGRSAIRTACAAGLRKEQVVVIDPGARAIAAATAEGYEGVVGDATRSDVLRKAEVHRAGRIIIATDRDDTAVLVVLTARQLNPRAKIVAAAREEENAPLLKQSGADEVITSAGAAGRLMGLSVLSPAAGVIMDDLMRQGSGLDIVERPVTKAESGRSPRETDDLVVSVVRGHRILAYDDPAVGVLELTDRLVTIVRVPPERPASPRL
;
A
#
# COMPACT_ATOMS: atom_id res chain seq x y z
N MET A 1 -5.26 -18.59 -9.89
CA MET A 1 -4.31 -17.52 -9.55
C MET A 1 -3.67 -17.81 -8.18
N ARG A 2 -2.43 -17.38 -7.91
CA ARG A 2 -1.74 -17.49 -6.60
C ARG A 2 -0.92 -16.23 -6.35
N ASP A 3 -0.76 -15.84 -5.08
CA ASP A 3 -0.01 -14.67 -4.61
C ASP A 3 -0.45 -13.33 -5.24
N HIS A 4 -1.68 -13.29 -5.75
CA HIS A 4 -2.32 -12.11 -6.29
C HIS A 4 -2.80 -11.17 -5.19
N THR A 5 -3.20 -9.97 -5.60
CA THR A 5 -3.79 -8.96 -4.73
C THR A 5 -5.29 -8.89 -5.00
N VAL A 6 -6.08 -9.09 -3.96
CA VAL A 6 -7.53 -8.85 -4.02
C VAL A 6 -7.82 -7.46 -3.47
N VAL A 7 -8.63 -6.67 -4.17
CA VAL A 7 -9.07 -5.36 -3.70
C VAL A 7 -10.58 -5.32 -3.60
N VAL A 8 -11.07 -5.05 -2.40
CA VAL A 8 -12.50 -4.93 -2.10
C VAL A 8 -12.90 -3.46 -2.07
N GLY A 9 -13.75 -3.06 -3.01
CA GLY A 9 -14.18 -1.69 -3.25
C GLY A 9 -13.31 -0.98 -4.29
N PHE A 10 -13.93 -0.48 -5.36
CA PHE A 10 -13.28 0.26 -6.45
C PHE A 10 -13.74 1.73 -6.54
N GLY A 11 -13.97 2.34 -5.38
CA GLY A 11 -14.13 3.79 -5.23
C GLY A 11 -12.80 4.53 -5.22
N THR A 12 -12.79 5.73 -4.64
CA THR A 12 -11.60 6.59 -4.55
C THR A 12 -10.42 5.90 -3.85
N LYS A 13 -10.68 5.27 -2.69
CA LYS A 13 -9.65 4.63 -1.86
C LYS A 13 -9.02 3.42 -2.57
N GLY A 14 -9.85 2.48 -3.03
CA GLY A 14 -9.39 1.27 -3.69
C GLY A 14 -8.65 1.53 -5.00
N ARG A 15 -9.18 2.45 -5.83
CA ARG A 15 -8.50 2.83 -7.08
C ARG A 15 -7.14 3.48 -6.84
N SER A 16 -7.06 4.40 -5.88
CA SER A 16 -5.79 5.04 -5.51
C SER A 16 -4.79 4.00 -5.01
N ALA A 17 -5.20 3.11 -4.11
CA ALA A 17 -4.35 2.07 -3.56
C ALA A 17 -3.80 1.12 -4.65
N ILE A 18 -4.62 0.67 -5.59
CA ILE A 18 -4.17 -0.19 -6.69
C ILE A 18 -3.19 0.56 -7.59
N ARG A 19 -3.49 1.81 -7.97
CA ARG A 19 -2.62 2.60 -8.84
C ARG A 19 -1.24 2.80 -8.22
N THR A 20 -1.18 3.14 -6.93
CA THR A 20 0.08 3.26 -6.20
C THR A 20 0.81 1.92 -6.12
N ALA A 21 0.10 0.83 -5.82
CA ALA A 21 0.72 -0.50 -5.79
C ALA A 21 1.28 -0.90 -7.17
N CYS A 22 0.58 -0.56 -8.26
CA CYS A 22 1.04 -0.80 -9.62
C CYS A 22 2.26 0.04 -10.00
N ALA A 23 2.30 1.31 -9.59
CA ALA A 23 3.47 2.17 -9.75
C ALA A 23 4.70 1.59 -9.01
N ALA A 24 4.48 0.97 -7.85
CA ALA A 24 5.50 0.27 -7.08
C ALA A 24 5.89 -1.12 -7.63
N GLY A 25 5.36 -1.53 -8.79
CA GLY A 25 5.72 -2.77 -9.49
C GLY A 25 4.72 -3.92 -9.39
N LEU A 26 3.53 -3.71 -8.79
CA LEU A 26 2.45 -4.70 -8.86
C LEU A 26 1.89 -4.78 -10.29
N ARG A 27 1.97 -5.97 -10.91
CA ARG A 27 1.42 -6.17 -12.25
C ARG A 27 -0.10 -6.16 -12.22
N LYS A 28 -0.74 -5.50 -13.19
CA LYS A 28 -2.21 -5.34 -13.25
C LYS A 28 -2.93 -6.68 -13.35
N GLU A 29 -2.33 -7.62 -14.07
CA GLU A 29 -2.83 -8.99 -14.24
C GLU A 29 -2.78 -9.78 -12.94
N GLN A 30 -2.14 -9.25 -11.89
CA GLN A 30 -2.11 -9.82 -10.54
C GLN A 30 -3.17 -9.20 -9.60
N VAL A 31 -4.11 -8.41 -10.12
CA VAL A 31 -5.10 -7.70 -9.32
C VAL A 31 -6.51 -8.16 -9.68
N VAL A 32 -7.25 -8.59 -8.66
CA VAL A 32 -8.67 -8.92 -8.75
C VAL A 32 -9.47 -7.93 -7.91
N VAL A 33 -10.41 -7.22 -8.53
CA VAL A 33 -11.25 -6.21 -7.88
C VAL A 33 -12.64 -6.78 -7.59
N ILE A 34 -13.15 -6.54 -6.39
CA ILE A 34 -14.51 -6.90 -5.98
C ILE A 34 -15.28 -5.61 -5.69
N ASP A 35 -16.44 -5.44 -6.29
CA ASP A 35 -17.33 -4.31 -6.02
C ASP A 35 -18.79 -4.69 -6.32
N PRO A 36 -19.78 -4.27 -5.50
CA PRO A 36 -21.18 -4.52 -5.80
C PRO A 36 -21.67 -3.72 -7.03
N GLY A 37 -21.03 -2.60 -7.35
CA GLY A 37 -21.37 -1.75 -8.48
C GLY A 37 -20.79 -2.25 -9.80
N ALA A 38 -21.65 -2.75 -10.70
CA ALA A 38 -21.24 -3.20 -12.03
C ALA A 38 -20.47 -2.12 -12.83
N ARG A 39 -20.81 -0.84 -12.65
CA ARG A 39 -20.10 0.29 -13.27
C ARG A 39 -18.66 0.43 -12.75
N ALA A 40 -18.43 0.18 -11.46
CA ALA A 40 -17.10 0.24 -10.87
C ALA A 40 -16.22 -0.89 -11.41
N ILE A 41 -16.79 -2.10 -11.51
CA ILE A 41 -16.09 -3.25 -12.14
C ILE A 41 -15.80 -3.00 -13.62
N ALA A 42 -16.75 -2.48 -14.39
CA ALA A 42 -16.51 -2.12 -15.80
C ALA A 42 -15.35 -1.12 -15.95
N ALA A 43 -15.25 -0.14 -15.05
CA ALA A 43 -14.13 0.79 -15.01
C ALA A 43 -12.81 0.10 -14.63
N ALA A 44 -12.82 -0.81 -13.65
CA ALA A 44 -11.64 -1.58 -13.26
C ALA A 44 -11.12 -2.44 -14.43
N THR A 45 -12.01 -3.13 -15.14
CA THR A 45 -11.66 -3.94 -16.31
C THR A 45 -11.14 -3.09 -17.46
N ALA A 46 -11.71 -1.90 -17.70
CA ALA A 46 -11.17 -0.94 -18.67
C ALA A 46 -9.76 -0.44 -18.30
N GLU A 47 -9.42 -0.39 -17.00
CA GLU A 47 -8.07 -0.06 -16.52
C GLU A 47 -7.10 -1.26 -16.56
N GLY A 48 -7.57 -2.46 -16.95
CA GLY A 48 -6.77 -3.67 -17.14
C GLY A 48 -6.76 -4.66 -15.96
N TYR A 49 -7.66 -4.50 -14.98
CA TYR A 49 -7.78 -5.41 -13.83
C TYR A 49 -8.83 -6.51 -14.06
N GLU A 50 -8.70 -7.64 -13.36
CA GLU A 50 -9.80 -8.61 -13.27
C GLU A 50 -10.88 -8.11 -12.30
N GLY A 51 -12.15 -8.43 -12.56
CA GLY A 51 -13.28 -7.87 -11.81
C GLY A 51 -14.35 -8.90 -11.44
N VAL A 52 -14.83 -8.84 -10.20
CA VAL A 52 -15.90 -9.67 -9.66
C VAL A 52 -17.01 -8.75 -9.15
N VAL A 53 -18.17 -8.79 -9.80
CA VAL A 53 -19.36 -8.07 -9.31
C VAL A 53 -19.97 -8.85 -8.16
N GLY A 54 -20.07 -8.23 -6.98
CA GLY A 54 -20.72 -8.85 -5.83
C GLY A 54 -20.48 -8.14 -4.51
N ASP A 55 -21.30 -8.50 -3.53
CA ASP A 55 -21.14 -8.07 -2.14
C ASP A 55 -20.04 -8.90 -1.46
N ALA A 56 -18.94 -8.26 -1.13
CA ALA A 56 -17.77 -8.88 -0.51
C ALA A 56 -18.02 -9.35 0.94
N THR A 57 -19.13 -8.97 1.58
CA THR A 57 -19.53 -9.56 2.87
C THR A 57 -19.91 -11.04 2.74
N ARG A 58 -20.25 -11.47 1.52
CA ARG A 58 -20.56 -12.88 1.24
C ARG A 58 -19.30 -13.67 0.96
N SER A 59 -19.13 -14.77 1.69
CA SER A 59 -17.98 -15.65 1.54
C SER A 59 -17.84 -16.26 0.14
N ASP A 60 -18.95 -16.51 -0.58
CA ASP A 60 -18.90 -17.04 -1.94
C ASP A 60 -18.33 -16.02 -2.95
N VAL A 61 -18.57 -14.73 -2.76
CA VAL A 61 -17.98 -13.66 -3.58
C VAL A 61 -16.47 -13.58 -3.36
N LEU A 62 -16.01 -13.63 -2.11
CA LEU A 62 -14.58 -13.68 -1.78
C LEU A 62 -13.91 -14.95 -2.35
N ARG A 63 -14.62 -16.09 -2.33
CA ARG A 63 -14.12 -17.33 -2.95
C ARG A 63 -14.01 -17.22 -4.47
N LYS A 64 -14.97 -16.57 -5.15
CA LYS A 64 -14.90 -16.30 -6.59
C LYS A 64 -13.68 -15.46 -6.97
N ALA A 65 -13.27 -14.53 -6.11
CA ALA A 65 -12.02 -13.76 -6.26
C ALA A 65 -10.75 -14.51 -5.79
N GLU A 66 -10.86 -15.80 -5.51
CA GLU A 66 -9.77 -16.65 -5.01
C GLU A 66 -9.03 -16.11 -3.77
N VAL A 67 -9.73 -15.45 -2.84
CA VAL A 67 -9.13 -14.86 -1.61
C VAL A 67 -8.27 -15.85 -0.81
N HIS A 68 -8.66 -17.12 -0.77
CA HIS A 68 -7.92 -18.22 -0.12
C HIS A 68 -6.50 -18.48 -0.69
N ARG A 69 -6.16 -17.90 -1.86
CA ARG A 69 -4.85 -18.00 -2.52
C ARG A 69 -4.16 -16.64 -2.68
N ALA A 70 -4.82 -15.56 -2.31
CA ALA A 70 -4.28 -14.22 -2.40
C ALA A 70 -3.10 -14.05 -1.43
N GLY A 71 -2.04 -13.39 -1.88
CA GLY A 71 -0.95 -13.00 -0.99
C GLY A 71 -1.29 -11.74 -0.20
N ARG A 72 -2.12 -10.86 -0.79
CA ARG A 72 -2.45 -9.54 -0.27
C ARG A 72 -3.93 -9.24 -0.48
N ILE A 73 -4.53 -8.54 0.47
CA ILE A 73 -5.93 -8.10 0.41
C ILE A 73 -6.01 -6.65 0.84
N ILE A 74 -6.59 -5.80 -0.01
CA ILE A 74 -6.87 -4.40 0.30
C ILE A 74 -8.38 -4.27 0.48
N ILE A 75 -8.83 -3.75 1.63
CA ILE A 75 -10.25 -3.55 1.93
C ILE A 75 -10.52 -2.06 2.00
N ALA A 76 -11.23 -1.54 1.01
CA ALA A 76 -11.42 -0.12 0.79
C ALA A 76 -12.91 0.23 0.59
N THR A 77 -13.78 -0.41 1.37
CA THR A 77 -15.24 -0.19 1.34
C THR A 77 -15.62 1.21 1.84
N ASP A 78 -16.85 1.64 1.57
CA ASP A 78 -17.34 2.96 1.97
C ASP A 78 -17.85 3.00 3.42
N ARG A 79 -18.21 1.85 3.97
CA ARG A 79 -18.67 1.70 5.36
C ARG A 79 -17.72 0.82 6.15
N ASP A 80 -17.45 1.22 7.39
CA ASP A 80 -16.53 0.52 8.29
C ASP A 80 -17.12 -0.80 8.82
N ASP A 81 -18.44 -0.87 9.02
CA ASP A 81 -19.12 -2.12 9.41
C ASP A 81 -18.96 -3.23 8.35
N THR A 82 -19.06 -2.85 7.08
CA THR A 82 -18.80 -3.71 5.92
C THR A 82 -17.34 -4.10 5.89
N ALA A 83 -16.42 -3.15 6.11
CA ALA A 83 -14.98 -3.43 6.15
C ALA A 83 -14.65 -4.49 7.21
N VAL A 84 -15.21 -4.38 8.41
CA VAL A 84 -15.04 -5.33 9.51
C VAL A 84 -15.48 -6.73 9.12
N LEU A 85 -16.69 -6.87 8.56
CA LEU A 85 -17.21 -8.18 8.15
C LEU A 85 -16.37 -8.81 7.01
N VAL A 86 -15.92 -8.00 6.06
CA VAL A 86 -15.03 -8.43 4.98
C VAL A 86 -13.68 -8.87 5.54
N VAL A 87 -13.08 -8.11 6.47
CA VAL A 87 -11.80 -8.46 7.12
C VAL A 87 -11.92 -9.80 7.83
N LEU A 88 -12.96 -9.97 8.67
CA LEU A 88 -13.21 -11.21 9.41
C LEU A 88 -13.30 -12.41 8.45
N THR A 89 -14.12 -12.28 7.41
CA THR A 89 -14.35 -13.37 6.45
C THR A 89 -13.09 -13.65 5.62
N ALA A 90 -12.39 -12.62 5.18
CA ALA A 90 -11.13 -12.76 4.44
C ALA A 90 -10.06 -13.46 5.27
N ARG A 91 -9.90 -13.09 6.55
CA ARG A 91 -8.95 -13.72 7.46
C ARG A 91 -9.30 -15.18 7.76
N GLN A 92 -10.58 -15.51 7.90
CA GLN A 92 -11.05 -16.90 8.05
C GLN A 92 -10.74 -17.74 6.79
N LEU A 93 -10.93 -17.18 5.60
CA LEU A 93 -10.65 -17.85 4.34
C LEU A 93 -9.16 -17.99 4.05
N ASN A 94 -8.36 -17.02 4.51
CA ASN A 94 -6.92 -16.98 4.31
C ASN A 94 -6.19 -16.43 5.54
N PRO A 95 -5.79 -17.30 6.49
CA PRO A 95 -5.07 -16.87 7.69
C PRO A 95 -3.71 -16.23 7.41
N ARG A 96 -3.14 -16.41 6.22
CA ARG A 96 -1.77 -15.98 5.87
C ARG A 96 -1.68 -14.73 5.01
N ALA A 97 -2.79 -14.30 4.39
CA ALA A 97 -2.77 -13.11 3.56
C ALA A 97 -2.40 -11.86 4.38
N LYS A 98 -1.63 -10.94 3.78
CA LYS A 98 -1.49 -9.59 4.33
C LYS A 98 -2.76 -8.79 4.03
N ILE A 99 -3.47 -8.36 5.07
CA ILE A 99 -4.72 -7.60 4.97
C ILE A 99 -4.48 -6.16 5.40
N VAL A 100 -4.69 -5.23 4.47
CA VAL A 100 -4.66 -3.78 4.72
C VAL A 100 -6.08 -3.25 4.55
N ALA A 101 -6.64 -2.66 5.60
CA ALA A 101 -7.99 -2.09 5.57
C ALA A 101 -7.96 -0.57 5.67
N ALA A 102 -8.86 0.10 4.96
CA ALA A 102 -9.14 1.51 5.20
C ALA A 102 -10.27 1.63 6.23
N ALA A 103 -10.11 2.54 7.17
CA ALA A 103 -11.15 2.99 8.08
C ALA A 103 -11.55 4.43 7.71
N ARG A 104 -12.83 4.74 7.83
CA ARG A 104 -13.34 6.10 7.76
C ARG A 104 -13.16 6.80 9.10
N GLU A 105 -13.66 6.17 10.16
CA GLU A 105 -13.62 6.71 11.51
C GLU A 105 -12.45 6.11 12.31
N GLU A 106 -11.71 6.95 13.04
CA GLU A 106 -10.53 6.53 13.81
C GLU A 106 -10.90 5.51 14.91
N GLU A 107 -12.08 5.66 15.50
CA GLU A 107 -12.60 4.75 16.55
C GLU A 107 -12.82 3.31 16.07
N ASN A 108 -13.00 3.10 14.76
CA ASN A 108 -13.21 1.77 14.18
C ASN A 108 -11.90 1.04 13.85
N ALA A 109 -10.76 1.74 13.88
CA ALA A 109 -9.47 1.14 13.56
C ALA A 109 -9.07 -0.03 14.49
N PRO A 110 -9.29 0.04 15.83
CA PRO A 110 -9.06 -1.09 16.71
C PRO A 110 -9.92 -2.32 16.36
N LEU A 111 -11.18 -2.11 15.98
CA LEU A 111 -12.10 -3.20 15.62
C LEU A 111 -11.64 -3.92 14.34
N LEU A 112 -11.18 -3.17 13.33
CA LEU A 112 -10.60 -3.74 12.11
C LEU A 112 -9.33 -4.55 12.39
N LYS A 113 -8.45 -4.06 13.28
CA LYS A 113 -7.27 -4.82 13.71
C LYS A 113 -7.65 -6.11 14.43
N GLN A 114 -8.57 -6.04 15.39
CA GLN A 114 -9.07 -7.22 16.12
C GLN A 114 -9.73 -8.24 15.19
N SER A 115 -10.34 -7.77 14.10
CA SER A 115 -10.95 -8.61 13.08
C SER A 115 -9.95 -9.36 12.21
N GLY A 116 -8.66 -9.01 12.29
CA GLY A 116 -7.58 -9.66 11.57
C GLY A 116 -6.98 -8.83 10.45
N ALA A 117 -7.20 -7.52 10.39
CA ALA A 117 -6.42 -6.63 9.53
C ALA A 117 -5.01 -6.50 10.12
N ASP A 118 -3.97 -6.68 9.30
CA ASP A 118 -2.59 -6.48 9.73
C ASP A 118 -2.27 -4.99 9.86
N GLU A 119 -2.85 -4.17 8.97
CA GLU A 119 -2.73 -2.73 8.99
C GLU A 119 -4.08 -2.06 8.73
N VAL A 120 -4.27 -0.91 9.38
CA VAL A 120 -5.48 -0.10 9.21
C VAL A 120 -5.07 1.34 8.96
N ILE A 121 -5.55 1.90 7.84
CA ILE A 121 -5.31 3.28 7.45
C ILE A 121 -6.58 4.10 7.67
N THR A 122 -6.54 5.06 8.58
CA THR A 122 -7.64 5.98 8.86
C THR A 122 -7.60 7.13 7.87
N SER A 123 -8.42 7.03 6.82
CA SER A 123 -8.39 7.94 5.67
C SER A 123 -8.65 9.40 6.05
N ALA A 124 -9.68 9.66 6.86
CA ALA A 124 -10.01 11.01 7.33
C ALA A 124 -8.92 11.56 8.27
N GLY A 125 -8.40 10.73 9.19
CA GLY A 125 -7.31 11.11 10.09
C GLY A 125 -6.02 11.45 9.34
N ALA A 126 -5.64 10.63 8.35
CA ALA A 126 -4.46 10.88 7.52
C ALA A 126 -4.56 12.19 6.72
N ALA A 127 -5.70 12.42 6.06
CA ALA A 127 -5.96 13.66 5.34
C ALA A 127 -5.96 14.88 6.28
N GLY A 128 -6.60 14.78 7.45
CA GLY A 128 -6.64 15.86 8.44
C GLY A 128 -5.26 16.24 8.97
N ARG A 129 -4.40 15.26 9.26
CA ARG A 129 -3.00 15.52 9.65
C ARG A 129 -2.22 16.22 8.54
N LEU A 130 -2.39 15.81 7.28
CA LEU A 130 -1.75 16.46 6.15
C LEU A 130 -2.25 17.91 5.97
N MET A 131 -3.56 18.16 6.12
CA MET A 131 -4.11 19.52 6.10
C MET A 131 -3.50 20.40 7.20
N GLY A 132 -3.41 19.88 8.43
CA GLY A 132 -2.78 20.61 9.54
C GLY A 132 -1.31 20.94 9.28
N LEU A 133 -0.55 19.98 8.74
CA LEU A 133 0.84 20.19 8.34
C LEU A 133 0.95 21.27 7.26
N SER A 134 0.09 21.24 6.24
CA SER A 134 0.11 22.19 5.13
C SER A 134 -0.21 23.63 5.54
N VAL A 135 -0.99 23.84 6.61
CA VAL A 135 -1.27 25.19 7.13
C VAL A 135 -0.05 25.75 7.88
N LEU A 136 0.57 24.96 8.76
CA LEU A 136 1.66 25.42 9.61
C LEU A 136 3.02 25.37 8.93
N SER A 137 3.19 24.49 7.95
CA SER A 137 4.45 24.24 7.26
C SER A 137 4.18 23.85 5.80
N PRO A 138 3.82 24.81 4.93
CA PRO A 138 3.39 24.53 3.55
C PRO A 138 4.40 23.70 2.75
N ALA A 139 5.70 24.01 2.88
CA ALA A 139 6.76 23.26 2.20
C ALA A 139 6.81 21.79 2.65
N ALA A 140 6.64 21.53 3.95
CA ALA A 140 6.58 20.16 4.47
C ALA A 140 5.31 19.43 4.01
N GLY A 141 4.19 20.15 3.92
CA GLY A 141 2.94 19.62 3.35
C GLY A 141 3.09 19.18 1.89
N VAL A 142 3.74 20.00 1.05
CA VAL A 142 4.01 19.66 -0.36
C VAL A 142 4.91 18.42 -0.45
N ILE A 143 6.02 18.39 0.32
CA ILE A 143 6.92 17.23 0.33
C ILE A 143 6.18 15.98 0.77
N MET A 144 5.34 16.07 1.80
CA MET A 144 4.57 14.91 2.27
C MET A 144 3.55 14.43 1.23
N ASP A 145 2.89 15.34 0.49
CA ASP A 145 2.00 14.95 -0.62
C ASP A 145 2.78 14.27 -1.76
N ASP A 146 3.95 14.81 -2.15
CA ASP A 146 4.83 14.20 -3.14
C ASP A 146 5.23 12.78 -2.72
N LEU A 147 5.69 12.60 -1.47
CA LEU A 147 6.08 11.28 -0.95
C LEU A 147 4.91 10.27 -0.90
N MET A 148 3.66 10.75 -0.76
CA MET A 148 2.46 9.91 -0.82
C MET A 148 2.05 9.57 -2.26
N ARG A 149 2.47 10.38 -3.24
CA ARG A 149 2.14 10.24 -4.66
C ARG A 149 3.33 9.67 -5.42
N GLN A 150 3.34 8.35 -5.58
CA GLN A 150 4.41 7.70 -6.34
C GLN A 150 4.56 8.27 -7.76
N GLY A 151 5.82 8.52 -8.15
CA GLY A 151 6.20 9.03 -9.46
C GLY A 151 6.22 10.56 -9.58
N SER A 152 6.05 11.31 -8.48
CA SER A 152 6.12 12.78 -8.46
C SER A 152 7.20 13.28 -7.52
N GLY A 153 8.26 13.90 -8.06
CA GLY A 153 9.26 14.60 -7.25
C GLY A 153 10.15 13.66 -6.42
N LEU A 154 9.63 13.21 -5.28
CA LEU A 154 10.30 12.32 -4.32
C LEU A 154 9.48 11.05 -4.09
N ASP A 155 10.12 9.90 -4.18
CA ASP A 155 9.51 8.61 -3.85
C ASP A 155 10.11 8.03 -2.56
N ILE A 156 9.26 7.44 -1.73
CA ILE A 156 9.68 6.54 -0.66
C ILE A 156 9.75 5.12 -1.25
N VAL A 157 10.92 4.50 -1.13
CA VAL A 157 11.19 3.16 -1.67
C VAL A 157 11.81 2.28 -0.59
N GLU A 158 11.36 1.02 -0.52
CA GLU A 158 11.97 0.00 0.31
C GLU A 158 12.79 -0.98 -0.55
N ARG A 159 14.12 -0.95 -0.41
CA ARG A 159 15.06 -1.75 -1.23
C ARG A 159 16.01 -2.59 -0.37
N PRO A 160 16.54 -3.71 -0.88
CA PRO A 160 17.58 -4.45 -0.16
C PRO A 160 18.90 -3.66 -0.08
N VAL A 161 19.71 -3.94 0.94
CA VAL A 161 21.09 -3.48 1.02
C VAL A 161 21.93 -4.15 -0.07
N THR A 162 22.77 -3.36 -0.74
CA THR A 162 23.70 -3.88 -1.75
C THR A 162 25.00 -4.41 -1.11
N LYS A 163 25.75 -5.25 -1.84
CA LYS A 163 27.06 -5.73 -1.38
C LYS A 163 28.07 -4.61 -1.10
N ALA A 164 27.96 -3.48 -1.79
CA ALA A 164 28.85 -2.34 -1.61
C ALA A 164 28.54 -1.54 -0.34
N GLU A 165 27.29 -1.56 0.11
CA GLU A 165 26.80 -0.87 1.31
C GLU A 165 26.96 -1.70 2.58
N SER A 166 27.03 -3.03 2.46
CA SER A 166 27.21 -3.93 3.60
C SER A 166 28.47 -3.57 4.41
N GLY A 167 28.32 -3.46 5.73
CA GLY A 167 29.39 -3.06 6.64
C GLY A 167 29.63 -1.55 6.74
N ARG A 168 28.90 -0.72 5.99
CA ARG A 168 28.96 0.75 6.06
C ARG A 168 27.86 1.32 6.94
N SER A 169 27.98 2.60 7.28
CA SER A 169 26.91 3.35 7.94
C SER A 169 25.74 3.62 6.97
N PRO A 170 24.49 3.65 7.45
CA PRO A 170 23.34 4.15 6.67
C PRO A 170 23.53 5.56 6.10
N ARG A 171 24.46 6.36 6.65
CA ARG A 171 24.78 7.72 6.17
C ARG A 171 25.72 7.75 4.96
N GLU A 172 26.32 6.61 4.62
CA GLU A 172 27.31 6.48 3.55
C GLU A 172 26.71 5.87 2.27
N THR A 173 25.38 5.94 2.13
CA THR A 173 24.64 5.50 0.94
C THR A 173 24.36 6.66 -0.01
N ASP A 174 24.19 6.38 -1.30
CA ASP A 174 23.88 7.40 -2.30
C ASP A 174 22.47 8.01 -2.11
N ASP A 175 21.53 7.20 -1.65
CA ASP A 175 20.15 7.62 -1.35
C ASP A 175 20.01 8.16 0.08
N LEU A 176 18.99 8.99 0.32
CA LEU A 176 18.65 9.43 1.67
C LEU A 176 17.96 8.29 2.43
N VAL A 177 18.70 7.58 3.29
CA VAL A 177 18.14 6.54 4.16
C VAL A 177 17.39 7.18 5.32
N VAL A 178 16.12 6.83 5.48
CA VAL A 178 15.28 7.26 6.60
C VAL A 178 15.29 6.20 7.71
N SER A 179 15.19 4.93 7.32
CA SER A 179 15.12 3.80 8.26
C SER A 179 15.77 2.53 7.71
N VAL A 180 16.23 1.68 8.62
CA VAL A 180 16.71 0.32 8.34
C VAL A 180 15.70 -0.68 8.87
N VAL A 181 15.25 -1.59 8.02
CA VAL A 181 14.39 -2.72 8.36
C VAL A 181 15.26 -3.94 8.58
N ARG A 182 15.41 -4.34 9.85
CA ARG A 182 16.18 -5.53 10.26
C ARG A 182 15.24 -6.57 10.86
N GLY A 183 15.02 -7.66 10.14
CA GLY A 183 13.99 -8.65 10.47
C GLY A 183 12.59 -8.05 10.42
N HIS A 184 11.92 -7.93 11.56
CA HIS A 184 10.58 -7.33 11.69
C HIS A 184 10.60 -5.93 12.34
N ARG A 185 11.78 -5.37 12.61
CA ARG A 185 11.93 -4.07 13.27
C ARG A 185 12.25 -3.00 12.23
N ILE A 186 11.58 -1.85 12.35
CA ILE A 186 11.92 -0.62 11.63
C ILE A 186 12.71 0.24 12.61
N LEU A 187 13.98 0.50 12.28
CA LEU A 187 14.92 1.28 13.09
C LEU A 187 15.20 2.59 12.35
N ALA A 188 15.25 3.71 13.06
CA ALA A 188 15.71 4.97 12.45
C ALA A 188 17.15 4.82 11.94
N TYR A 189 17.53 5.58 10.92
CA TYR A 189 18.88 5.50 10.33
C TYR A 189 20.02 5.74 11.32
N ASP A 190 19.74 6.41 12.45
CA ASP A 190 20.69 6.74 13.53
C ASP A 190 20.48 5.91 14.81
N ASP A 191 19.60 4.89 14.78
CA ASP A 191 19.39 4.00 15.90
C ASP A 191 20.69 3.21 16.21
N PRO A 192 21.19 3.23 17.46
CA PRO A 192 22.41 2.52 17.84
C PRO A 192 22.40 1.02 17.55
N ALA A 193 21.21 0.38 17.51
CA ALA A 193 21.07 -1.03 17.20
C ALA A 193 21.34 -1.37 15.72
N VAL A 194 21.35 -0.36 14.85
CA VAL A 194 21.73 -0.55 13.44
C VAL A 194 23.22 -0.82 13.35
N GLY A 195 24.05 0.05 13.95
CA GLY A 195 25.51 0.01 13.84
C GLY A 195 25.97 0.16 12.39
N VAL A 196 26.12 -0.96 11.68
CA VAL A 196 26.43 -1.03 10.25
C VAL A 196 25.35 -1.79 9.49
N LEU A 197 25.23 -1.53 8.19
CA LEU A 197 24.29 -2.22 7.32
C LEU A 197 24.65 -3.69 7.13
N GLU A 198 23.67 -4.57 7.21
CA GLU A 198 23.78 -6.00 6.93
C GLU A 198 23.13 -6.33 5.59
N LEU A 199 23.63 -7.34 4.87
CA LEU A 199 23.04 -7.80 3.60
C LEU A 199 21.60 -8.28 3.73
N THR A 200 21.19 -8.68 4.93
CA THR A 200 19.82 -9.10 5.25
C THR A 200 18.89 -7.92 5.54
N ASP A 201 19.43 -6.72 5.71
CA ASP A 201 18.64 -5.53 5.94
C ASP A 201 17.94 -5.05 4.65
N ARG A 202 16.85 -4.32 4.86
CA ARG A 202 16.22 -3.51 3.83
C ARG A 202 16.26 -2.05 4.26
N LEU A 203 16.42 -1.15 3.30
CA LEU A 203 16.48 0.29 3.54
C LEU A 203 15.18 0.93 3.08
N VAL A 204 14.60 1.78 3.92
CA VAL A 204 13.57 2.74 3.51
C VAL A 204 14.28 4.03 3.15
N THR A 205 14.27 4.36 1.87
CA THR A 205 15.00 5.50 1.30
C THR A 205 14.05 6.49 0.66
N ILE A 206 14.39 7.77 0.71
CA ILE A 206 13.79 8.81 -0.13
C ILE A 206 14.70 8.99 -1.35
N VAL A 207 14.13 8.78 -2.54
CA VAL A 207 14.83 8.95 -3.81
C VAL A 207 14.14 10.02 -4.64
N ARG A 208 14.92 10.75 -5.46
CA ARG A 208 14.34 11.67 -6.43
C ARG A 208 13.86 10.87 -7.64
N VAL A 209 12.60 11.08 -8.02
CA VAL A 209 12.07 10.49 -9.25
C VAL A 209 12.80 11.12 -10.43
N PRO A 210 13.46 10.33 -11.31
CA PRO A 210 14.08 10.86 -12.51
C PRO A 210 13.01 11.55 -13.38
N PRO A 211 13.31 12.71 -14.00
CA PRO A 211 12.37 13.30 -14.95
C PRO A 211 12.07 12.30 -16.07
N GLU A 212 10.80 12.14 -16.45
CA GLU A 212 10.42 11.32 -17.60
C GLU A 212 11.25 11.76 -18.81
N ARG A 213 12.00 10.82 -19.41
CA ARG A 213 12.65 11.09 -20.70
C ARG A 213 11.52 11.35 -21.71
N PRO A 214 11.51 12.47 -22.44
CA PRO A 214 10.52 12.68 -23.48
C PRO A 214 10.59 11.51 -24.45
N ALA A 215 9.44 10.89 -24.71
CA ALA A 215 9.33 9.82 -25.69
C ALA A 215 9.95 10.31 -26.99
N SER A 216 10.96 9.59 -27.48
CA SER A 216 11.58 9.88 -28.77
C SER A 216 10.47 9.93 -29.83
N PRO A 217 10.36 10.99 -30.64
CA PRO A 217 9.37 11.01 -31.70
C PRO A 217 9.61 9.80 -32.59
N ARG A 218 8.56 8.99 -32.77
CA ARG A 218 8.58 7.92 -33.77
C ARG A 218 8.75 8.60 -35.13
N LEU A 219 9.95 8.45 -35.70
CA LEU A 219 10.25 8.80 -37.10
C LEU A 219 9.56 7.82 -38.03
#